data_AF-A0A2U1J1B4-F1
#
_entry.id   AF-A0A2U1J1B4-F1
#
_cell.length_a   1.000
_cell.length_b   1.000
_cell.length_c   1.000
_cell.angle_alpha   90.00
_cell.angle_beta   90.00
_cell.angle_gamma   90.00
#
_symmetry.space_group_name_H-M   'P 1'
#
loop_
_entity.id
_entity.type
_entity.pdbx_description
1 polymer ?
#
loop_
_entity_poly.entity_id
_entity_poly.type
_entity_poly.pdbx_seq_one_letter_code
_entity_poly.pdbx_strand_id
1 'polypeptide(L)'
;MNSNNPPTNQKSDFLSTNDSNLKILSRSQVPRKITFSKLKPGHSPLDWARLKNSGQDLRNVSDLKCYTLEELAKHNTRKDCWMCINGKIYNVTAYLPFHPGGKGELMRGAGKDGTELFGNYKPLF
;
A
#
# COMPACT_ATOMS: atom_id res chain seq x y z
N MET A 1 -59.99 0.83 6.05
CA MET A 1 -59.81 1.70 4.86
C MET A 1 -59.33 3.05 5.36
N ASN A 2 -58.12 3.47 4.94
CA ASN A 2 -57.49 4.81 5.07
C ASN A 2 -57.34 5.42 6.49
N SER A 3 -56.29 6.17 6.85
CA SER A 3 -55.04 6.57 6.20
C SER A 3 -54.25 7.49 7.15
N ASN A 4 -52.91 7.47 7.05
CA ASN A 4 -51.98 8.61 7.20
C ASN A 4 -51.56 9.14 8.61
N ASN A 5 -50.31 8.79 8.95
CA ASN A 5 -49.16 9.63 9.37
C ASN A 5 -49.12 10.37 10.73
N PRO A 6 -47.89 10.63 11.26
CA PRO A 6 -47.57 10.54 12.69
C PRO A 6 -47.52 11.90 13.41
N PRO A 7 -47.56 11.93 14.75
CA PRO A 7 -47.32 13.15 15.49
C PRO A 7 -45.81 13.40 15.67
N THR A 8 -45.35 14.52 15.14
CA THR A 8 -44.20 15.27 15.66
C THR A 8 -44.45 15.64 17.11
N ASN A 9 -43.50 15.37 18.02
CA ASN A 9 -43.41 16.18 19.23
C ASN A 9 -41.95 16.49 19.60
N GLN A 10 -41.80 17.76 19.95
CA GLN A 10 -40.60 18.49 20.23
C GLN A 10 -40.13 18.20 21.67
N LYS A 11 -38.82 18.05 21.78
CA LYS A 11 -37.93 18.65 22.79
C LYS A 11 -38.53 18.97 24.17
N SER A 12 -38.04 18.24 25.19
CA SER A 12 -37.87 18.82 26.53
C SER A 12 -36.38 18.98 26.83
N ASP A 13 -36.07 20.19 27.23
CA ASP A 13 -34.76 20.76 27.44
C ASP A 13 -33.99 20.14 28.60
N PHE A 14 -32.68 19.97 28.41
CA PHE A 14 -31.72 20.13 29.49
C PHE A 14 -30.55 20.96 28.95
N LEU A 15 -30.65 22.28 29.13
CA LEU A 15 -29.49 23.14 29.07
C LEU A 15 -28.73 22.99 30.40
N SER A 16 -27.47 22.57 30.31
CA SER A 16 -26.44 23.00 31.25
C SER A 16 -25.29 23.60 30.45
N THR A 17 -25.30 24.92 30.50
CA THR A 17 -24.27 25.92 30.27
C THR A 17 -22.87 25.46 29.80
N ASN A 18 -22.54 25.94 28.59
CA ASN A 18 -21.25 26.44 28.11
C ASN A 18 -19.97 25.77 28.63
N ASP A 19 -19.36 24.98 27.75
CA ASP A 19 -17.92 25.09 27.51
C ASP A 19 -17.61 24.91 26.03
N SER A 20 -16.84 25.87 25.52
CA SER A 20 -16.52 26.08 24.12
C SER A 20 -15.62 24.98 23.53
N ASN A 21 -15.94 24.60 22.29
CA ASN A 21 -15.09 23.88 21.33
C ASN A 21 -14.76 22.40 21.62
N LEU A 22 -15.63 21.50 21.17
CA LEU A 22 -15.22 20.18 20.69
C LEU A 22 -15.65 20.02 19.22
N LYS A 23 -14.72 20.37 18.31
CA LYS A 23 -14.86 20.09 16.88
C LYS A 23 -14.80 18.57 16.69
N ILE A 24 -15.88 18.00 16.17
CA ILE A 24 -15.92 16.66 15.58
C ILE A 24 -14.78 16.60 14.55
N LEU A 25 -13.73 15.83 14.82
CA LEU A 25 -12.69 15.49 13.85
C LEU A 25 -13.34 14.60 12.78
N SER A 26 -13.91 15.24 11.75
CA SER A 26 -14.28 14.54 10.54
C SER A 26 -12.99 13.98 9.94
N ARG A 27 -12.84 12.66 10.02
CA ARG A 27 -11.79 11.94 9.31
C ARG A 27 -11.97 12.29 7.84
N SER A 28 -11.11 13.17 7.34
CA SER A 28 -11.19 13.72 5.99
C SER A 28 -11.18 12.56 5.01
N GLN A 29 -12.33 12.28 4.40
CA GLN A 29 -12.45 11.38 3.27
C GLN A 29 -11.86 12.10 2.06
N VAL A 30 -10.55 12.38 2.08
CA VAL A 30 -9.86 12.91 0.90
C VAL A 30 -9.67 11.72 -0.03
N PRO A 31 -10.28 11.72 -1.23
CA PRO A 31 -10.02 10.66 -2.20
C PRO A 31 -8.52 10.71 -2.50
N ARG A 32 -7.78 9.63 -2.18
CA ARG A 32 -6.37 9.53 -2.56
C ARG A 32 -6.31 9.57 -4.08
N LYS A 33 -5.83 10.69 -4.63
CA LYS A 33 -5.60 10.85 -6.07
C LYS A 33 -4.58 9.79 -6.49
N ILE A 34 -5.05 8.72 -7.15
CA ILE A 34 -4.17 7.67 -7.68
C ILE A 34 -3.39 8.29 -8.82
N THR A 35 -2.19 8.78 -8.51
CA THR A 35 -1.26 9.27 -9.51
C THR A 35 -0.41 8.09 -9.94
N PHE A 36 -0.72 7.51 -11.10
CA PHE A 36 0.22 6.63 -11.77
C PHE A 36 1.44 7.47 -12.12
N SER A 37 2.57 7.21 -11.46
CA SER A 37 3.80 7.94 -11.77
C SER A 37 4.16 7.57 -13.20
N LYS A 38 4.14 8.54 -14.13
CA LYS A 38 4.49 8.31 -15.54
C LYS A 38 5.85 7.62 -15.57
N LEU A 39 5.86 6.34 -15.96
CA LEU A 39 7.07 5.52 -15.99
C LEU A 39 8.10 6.19 -16.91
N LYS A 40 9.38 6.06 -16.58
CA LYS A 40 10.44 6.53 -17.48
C LYS A 40 10.32 5.75 -18.81
N PRO A 41 10.67 6.36 -19.96
CA PRO A 41 10.80 5.60 -21.21
C PRO A 41 11.66 4.33 -20.99
N GLY A 42 11.23 3.21 -21.58
CA GLY A 42 11.91 1.91 -21.42
C GLY A 42 11.66 1.18 -20.11
N HIS A 43 10.74 1.65 -19.27
CA HIS A 43 10.35 1.00 -18.02
C HIS A 43 8.88 0.53 -18.01
N SER A 44 8.35 0.22 -19.20
CA SER A 44 7.02 -0.36 -19.35
C SER A 44 6.94 -1.76 -18.72
N PRO A 45 5.76 -2.24 -18.30
CA PRO A 45 5.56 -3.65 -17.96
C PRO A 45 6.06 -4.63 -19.04
N LEU A 46 5.99 -4.25 -20.33
CA LEU A 46 6.55 -5.05 -21.43
C LEU A 46 8.08 -5.08 -21.42
N ASP A 47 8.73 -3.98 -21.05
CA ASP A 47 10.18 -3.92 -20.93
C ASP A 47 10.67 -4.77 -19.75
N TRP A 48 9.91 -4.79 -18.65
CA TRP A 48 10.15 -5.73 -17.56
C TRP A 48 9.98 -7.20 -17.99
N ALA A 49 8.96 -7.51 -18.78
CA ALA A 49 8.76 -8.85 -19.32
C ALA A 49 9.94 -9.29 -20.21
N ARG A 50 10.43 -8.40 -21.08
CA ARG A 50 11.64 -8.64 -21.88
C ARG A 50 12.87 -8.87 -21.00
N LEU A 51 13.05 -8.07 -19.95
CA LEU A 51 14.18 -8.21 -19.03
C LEU A 51 14.14 -9.54 -18.27
N LYS A 52 12.98 -10.01 -17.82
CA LYS A 52 12.85 -11.33 -17.18
C LYS A 52 13.16 -12.49 -18.14
N ASN A 53 12.88 -12.30 -19.43
CA ASN A 53 13.12 -13.32 -20.46
C ASN A 53 14.54 -13.28 -21.02
N SER A 54 15.39 -12.33 -20.60
CA SER A 54 16.75 -12.19 -21.12
C SER A 54 17.73 -13.26 -20.62
N GLY A 55 17.33 -14.05 -19.61
CA GLY A 55 18.21 -15.02 -18.94
C GLY A 55 19.16 -14.39 -17.92
N GLN A 56 19.08 -13.08 -17.69
CA GLN A 56 19.87 -12.41 -16.64
C GLN A 56 19.34 -12.79 -15.24
N ASP A 57 20.24 -13.19 -14.33
CA ASP A 57 19.85 -13.37 -12.93
C ASP A 57 19.68 -12.01 -12.24
N LEU A 58 18.43 -11.65 -11.96
CA LEU A 58 18.07 -10.39 -11.29
C LEU A 58 18.02 -10.53 -9.77
N ARG A 59 18.15 -11.75 -9.24
CA ARG A 59 18.01 -12.02 -7.80
C ARG A 59 19.30 -11.66 -7.06
N ASN A 60 20.44 -11.64 -7.76
CA ASN A 60 21.78 -11.43 -7.19
C ASN A 60 22.09 -12.40 -6.02
N VAL A 61 21.57 -13.62 -6.07
CA VAL A 61 21.82 -14.68 -5.09
C VAL A 61 22.10 -15.99 -5.82
N SER A 62 23.10 -16.74 -5.37
CA SER A 62 23.48 -18.03 -5.96
C SER A 62 22.44 -19.11 -5.67
N ASP A 63 21.94 -19.16 -4.44
CA ASP A 63 21.16 -20.28 -3.92
C ASP A 63 19.89 -19.85 -3.17
N LEU A 64 18.93 -20.77 -3.08
CA LEU A 64 17.76 -20.60 -2.22
C LEU A 64 18.17 -20.78 -0.76
N LYS A 65 18.38 -19.66 -0.08
CA LYS A 65 18.73 -19.60 1.34
C LYS A 65 17.55 -19.12 2.18
N CYS A 66 17.42 -19.66 3.39
CA CYS A 66 16.56 -19.10 4.42
C CYS A 66 17.20 -17.84 5.01
N TYR A 67 16.45 -16.74 5.01
CA TYR A 67 16.90 -15.49 5.60
C TYR A 67 16.07 -15.17 6.84
N THR A 68 16.71 -14.57 7.84
CA THR A 68 16.00 -14.02 9.01
C THR A 68 15.47 -12.63 8.70
N LEU A 69 14.51 -12.16 9.51
CA LEU A 69 14.02 -10.78 9.40
C LEU A 69 15.11 -9.74 9.68
N GLU A 70 16.09 -10.07 10.53
CA GLU A 70 17.25 -9.22 10.82
C GLU A 70 18.19 -9.08 9.63
N GLU A 71 18.41 -10.17 8.88
CA GLU A 71 19.16 -10.12 7.62
C GLU A 71 18.39 -9.30 6.59
N LEU A 72 17.08 -9.52 6.45
CA LEU A 72 16.23 -8.76 5.54
C LEU A 72 16.30 -7.26 5.82
N ALA A 73 16.31 -6.84 7.08
CA ALA A 73 16.34 -5.43 7.49
C ALA A 73 17.58 -4.66 6.97
N LYS A 74 18.67 -5.37 6.64
CA LYS A 74 19.90 -4.76 6.06
C LYS A 74 19.68 -4.31 4.62
N HIS A 75 18.74 -4.93 3.91
CA HIS A 75 18.46 -4.70 2.48
C HIS A 75 17.35 -3.66 2.28
N ASN A 76 17.58 -2.44 2.77
CA ASN A 76 16.58 -1.37 2.83
C ASN A 76 16.88 -0.15 1.92
N THR A 77 17.82 -0.27 0.98
CA THR A 77 18.30 0.86 0.17
C THR A 77 17.82 0.77 -1.27
N ARG A 78 17.85 1.89 -2.02
CA ARG A 78 17.44 1.90 -3.44
C ARG A 78 18.30 1.01 -4.36
N LYS A 79 19.52 0.70 -3.94
CA LYS A 79 20.46 -0.15 -4.69
C LYS A 79 20.49 -1.59 -4.17
N ASP A 80 19.81 -1.84 -3.05
CA ASP A 80 19.73 -3.13 -2.39
C ASP A 80 18.42 -3.16 -1.58
N CYS A 81 17.33 -3.45 -2.29
CA CYS A 81 15.95 -3.39 -1.80
C CYS A 81 15.35 -4.78 -1.86
N TRP A 82 15.16 -5.38 -0.70
CA TRP A 82 14.52 -6.68 -0.56
C TRP A 82 13.26 -6.53 0.29
N MET A 83 12.29 -7.40 0.09
CA MET A 83 11.08 -7.41 0.91
C MET A 83 10.55 -8.82 1.06
N CYS A 84 9.88 -9.07 2.18
CA CYS A 84 9.12 -10.30 2.38
C CYS A 84 7.67 -10.08 1.92
N ILE A 85 7.12 -11.01 1.15
CA ILE A 85 5.70 -11.07 0.77
C ILE A 85 5.24 -12.52 0.93
N ASN A 86 4.21 -12.75 1.73
CA ASN A 86 3.64 -14.06 2.02
C ASN A 86 4.69 -15.08 2.48
N GLY A 87 5.61 -14.66 3.36
CA GLY A 87 6.68 -15.52 3.89
C GLY A 87 7.81 -15.84 2.92
N LYS A 88 7.85 -15.21 1.73
CA LYS A 88 8.92 -15.35 0.74
C LYS A 88 9.66 -14.04 0.56
N ILE A 89 10.99 -14.10 0.47
CA ILE A 89 11.83 -12.92 0.30
C ILE A 89 12.15 -12.71 -1.17
N TYR A 90 11.95 -11.49 -1.65
CA TYR A 90 12.18 -11.08 -3.02
C TYR A 90 13.16 -9.92 -3.06
N ASN A 91 14.19 -10.03 -3.89
CA ASN A 91 15.00 -8.90 -4.30
C ASN A 91 14.24 -8.11 -5.36
N VAL A 92 13.76 -6.91 -5.01
CA VAL A 92 12.98 -6.04 -5.89
C VAL A 92 13.81 -4.90 -6.47
N THR A 93 15.12 -4.88 -6.22
CA THR A 93 16.03 -3.80 -6.62
C THR A 93 15.91 -3.47 -8.11
N ALA A 94 15.98 -4.48 -8.97
CA ALA A 94 15.88 -4.33 -10.42
C ALA A 94 14.47 -3.88 -10.87
N TYR A 95 13.43 -4.16 -10.07
CA TYR A 95 12.04 -3.85 -10.39
C TYR A 95 11.62 -2.44 -9.96
N LEU A 96 12.33 -1.81 -9.02
CA LEU A 96 12.04 -0.45 -8.53
C LEU A 96 11.67 0.56 -9.63
N PRO A 97 12.41 0.69 -10.76
CA PRO A 97 12.07 1.68 -11.78
C PRO A 97 10.94 1.26 -12.72
N PHE A 98 10.53 -0.02 -12.72
CA PHE A 98 9.42 -0.56 -13.51
C PHE A 98 8.08 -0.57 -12.75
N HIS A 99 8.10 -0.28 -11.45
CA HIS A 99 6.90 -0.31 -10.61
C HIS A 99 5.91 0.81 -11.00
N PRO A 100 4.68 0.48 -11.44
CA PRO A 100 3.68 1.46 -11.88
C PRO A 100 3.23 2.45 -10.79
N GLY A 101 3.30 2.03 -9.51
CA GLY A 101 3.03 2.89 -8.35
C GLY A 101 4.22 3.77 -7.94
N GLY A 102 5.32 3.71 -8.68
CA GLY A 102 6.54 4.45 -8.42
C GLY A 102 7.43 3.80 -7.36
N LYS A 103 8.69 4.23 -7.33
CA LYS A 103 9.73 3.70 -6.42
C LYS A 103 9.37 3.90 -4.95
N GLY A 104 8.73 5.02 -4.62
CA GLY A 104 8.41 5.40 -3.23
C GLY A 104 7.56 4.35 -2.53
N GLU A 105 6.60 3.76 -3.23
CA GLU A 105 5.69 2.77 -2.64
C GLU A 105 6.44 1.47 -2.29
N LEU A 106 7.29 0.97 -3.18
CA LEU A 106 8.13 -0.21 -2.89
C LEU A 106 9.11 0.05 -1.74
N MET A 107 9.66 1.26 -1.65
CA MET A 107 10.59 1.62 -0.57
C MET A 107 9.93 1.58 0.82
N ARG A 108 8.60 1.66 0.93
CA ARG A 108 7.90 1.50 2.23
C ARG A 108 8.04 0.09 2.80
N GLY A 109 8.16 -0.92 1.93
CA GLY A 109 8.37 -2.32 2.29
C GLY A 109 9.82 -2.77 2.27
N ALA A 110 10.78 -1.88 1.97
CA ALA A 110 12.19 -2.23 1.87
C ALA A 110 12.74 -2.69 3.23
N GLY A 111 13.37 -3.87 3.23
CA GLY A 111 13.91 -4.54 4.41
C GLY A 111 12.85 -5.03 5.41
N LYS A 112 11.58 -5.16 5.00
CA LYS A 112 10.47 -5.48 5.90
C LYS A 112 9.52 -6.51 5.28
N ASP A 113 8.59 -6.98 6.12
CA ASP A 113 7.41 -7.70 5.63
C ASP A 113 6.41 -6.72 5.00
N GLY A 114 6.28 -6.81 3.68
CA GLY A 114 5.36 -6.05 2.86
C GLY A 114 4.05 -6.78 2.59
N THR A 115 3.79 -7.91 3.24
CA THR A 115 2.57 -8.72 3.02
C THR A 115 1.30 -7.90 3.21
N GLU A 116 1.21 -7.05 4.23
CA GLU A 116 0.02 -6.20 4.41
C GLU A 116 -0.06 -5.07 3.35
N LEU A 117 1.10 -4.54 2.96
CA LEU A 117 1.20 -3.45 1.98
C LEU A 117 0.82 -3.90 0.58
N PHE A 118 1.22 -5.12 0.17
CA PHE A 118 1.08 -5.62 -1.19
C PHE A 118 0.16 -6.85 -1.32
N GLY A 119 -0.16 -7.52 -0.21
CA GLY A 119 -0.97 -8.73 -0.18
C GLY A 119 -2.48 -8.48 -0.10
N ASN A 120 -2.92 -7.22 0.01
CA ASN A 120 -4.34 -6.85 -0.09
C ASN A 120 -4.84 -6.86 -1.55
N TYR A 121 -4.64 -7.97 -2.27
CA TYR A 121 -5.56 -8.38 -3.32
C TYR A 121 -6.64 -9.22 -2.66
N LYS A 122 -7.67 -8.56 -2.14
CA LYS A 122 -8.88 -9.23 -1.65
C LYS A 122 -9.59 -9.83 -2.87
N PRO A 123 -9.66 -11.16 -3.04
CA PRO A 123 -10.64 -11.73 -3.96
C PRO A 123 -11.99 -11.40 -3.33
N LEU A 124 -12.73 -10.49 -3.96
CA LEU A 124 -14.14 -10.32 -3.66
C LEU A 124 -14.81 -11.59 -4.21
N PHE A 125 -15.05 -12.55 -3.33
CA PHE A 125 -16.12 -13.51 -3.54
C PHE A 125 -17.44 -12.79 -3.32
#